data_AF-A0A529LIV2-F1
#
_entry.id   AF-A0A529LIV2-F1
#
_cell.length_a   1.000
_cell.length_b   1.000
_cell.length_c   1.000
_cell.angle_alpha   90.00
_cell.angle_beta   90.00
_cell.angle_gamma   90.00
#
_symmetry.space_group_name_H-M   'P 1'
#
loop_
_entity.id
_entity.type
_entity.pdbx_description
1 polymer ?
#
loop_
_entity_poly.entity_id
_entity_poly.type
_entity_poly.pdbx_seq_one_letter_code
_entity_poly.pdbx_strand_id
1 'polypeptide(L)' 'MREDLNALLKAYLTDGAVGASLAYSTGAAPTAITAGLADREHGVAVSPDRLFKIGSCTKTFVAAALV' A
#
# COMPACT_ATOMS: atom_id res chain seq x y z
N MET A 1 0.78 11.17 -13.79
CA MET A 1 1.00 9.86 -13.12
C MET A 1 1.07 9.98 -11.60
N ARG A 2 2.09 10.61 -11.00
CA ARG A 2 2.17 10.71 -9.52
C ARG A 2 0.97 11.46 -8.93
N GLU A 3 0.55 12.55 -9.55
CA GLU A 3 -0.62 13.33 -9.12
C GLU A 3 -1.91 12.52 -9.23
N ASP A 4 -2.11 11.79 -10.33
CA ASP A 4 -3.26 10.89 -10.52
C ASP A 4 -3.30 9.79 -9.45
N LEU A 5 -2.14 9.22 -9.11
CA LEU A 5 -2.04 8.20 -8.06
C LEU A 5 -2.27 8.78 -6.66
N ASN A 6 -1.85 10.02 -6.40
CA ASN A 6 -2.19 10.70 -5.15
C ASN A 6 -3.70 10.98 -5.06
N ALA A 7 -4.33 11.38 -6.17
CA ALA A 7 -5.77 11.57 -6.25
C ALA A 7 -6.52 10.26 -6.02
N LEU A 8 -6.04 9.14 -6.60
CA LEU A 8 -6.57 7.80 -6.36
C LEU A 8 -6.51 7.42 -4.88
N LEU A 9 -5.35 7.58 -4.24
CA LEU A 9 -5.20 7.27 -2.81
C LEU A 9 -6.13 8.14 -1.96
N LYS A 10 -6.27 9.42 -2.28
CA LYS A 10 -7.19 10.33 -1.59
C LYS A 10 -8.65 9.89 -1.74
N ALA A 11 -9.08 9.50 -2.94
CA ALA A 11 -10.44 8.99 -3.18
C ALA A 11 -10.70 7.73 -2.33
N TYR A 12 -9.72 6.82 -2.25
CA TYR A 12 -9.85 5.61 -1.43
C TYR A 12 -10.01 5.93 0.07
N LEU A 13 -9.35 6.97 0.57
CA LEU A 13 -9.60 7.46 1.94
C LEU A 13 -10.99 8.06 2.09
N THR A 14 -11.48 8.82 1.09
CA THR A 14 -12.84 9.36 1.07
C THR A 14 -13.90 8.25 1.12
N ASP A 15 -13.62 7.10 0.53
CA ASP A 15 -14.49 5.91 0.55
C ASP A 15 -14.45 5.14 1.88
N GLY A 16 -13.62 5.58 2.84
CA GLY A 16 -13.60 5.07 4.21
C GLY A 16 -12.35 4.28 4.60
N ALA A 17 -11.38 4.11 3.69
CA ALA A 17 -10.08 3.53 4.05
C ALA A 17 -9.36 4.43 5.07
N VAL A 18 -8.72 3.82 6.07
CA VAL A 18 -8.01 4.55 7.13
C VAL A 18 -6.69 5.13 6.62
N GLY A 19 -6.00 4.33 5.79
CA GLY A 19 -4.71 4.63 5.23
C GLY A 19 -4.45 3.75 4.01
N ALA A 20 -3.58 4.21 3.13
CA ALA A 20 -3.24 3.54 1.89
C ALA A 20 -1.74 3.70 1.60
N SER A 21 -1.15 2.66 1.03
CA SER A 21 0.20 2.68 0.47
C SER A 21 0.16 2.02 -0.90
N LEU A 22 0.90 2.58 -1.85
CA LEU A 22 1.10 2.02 -3.17
C LEU A 22 2.56 2.19 -3.56
N ALA A 23 3.14 1.15 -4.15
CA ALA A 23 4.47 1.21 -4.74
C ALA A 23 4.42 0.70 -6.18
N TYR A 24 5.19 1.34 -7.06
CA TYR A 24 5.33 0.94 -8.46
C TYR A 24 6.79 1.01 -8.90
N SER A 25 7.17 0.16 -9.86
CA SER A 25 8.49 0.18 -10.50
C SER A 25 8.36 -0.10 -11.99
N THR A 26 9.21 0.55 -12.78
CA THR A 26 9.39 0.30 -14.23
C THR A 26 10.75 -0.36 -14.52
N GLY A 27 11.36 -1.03 -13.53
CA GLY A 27 12.68 -1.67 -13.63
C GLY A 27 13.78 -1.02 -12.78
N ALA A 28 13.49 0.11 -12.11
CA ALA A 28 14.38 0.78 -11.17
C ALA A 28 13.93 0.60 -9.71
N ALA A 29 14.55 1.32 -8.77
CA ALA A 29 14.08 1.37 -7.39
C ALA A 29 12.59 1.76 -7.34
N PRO A 30 11.76 1.05 -6.55
CA PRO A 30 10.33 1.31 -6.51
C PRO A 30 10.05 2.71 -5.96
N THR A 31 9.09 3.38 -6.59
CA THR A 31 8.52 4.62 -6.08
C THR A 31 7.33 4.29 -5.22
N ALA A 32 7.37 4.69 -3.95
CA ALA A 32 6.24 4.56 -3.02
C ALA A 32 5.50 5.89 -2.85
N ILE A 33 4.19 5.78 -2.63
CA ILE A 33 3.29 6.85 -2.21
C ILE A 33 2.41 6.33 -1.08
N THR A 34 2.07 7.20 -0.14
CA THR A 34 1.23 6.87 1.02
C THR A 34 0.21 7.96 1.27
N ALA A 35 -0.89 7.60 1.90
CA ALA A 35 -1.92 8.55 2.34
C ALA A 35 -2.60 8.03 3.62
N GLY A 36 -3.05 8.95 4.47
CA GLY A 36 -3.83 8.63 5.66
C GLY A 36 -3.01 8.01 6.79
N LEU A 37 -3.67 7.25 7.65
CA LEU A 37 -3.13 6.75 8.91
C LEU A 37 -3.00 5.23 8.90
N ALA A 38 -1.87 4.73 9.40
CA ALA A 38 -1.70 3.32 9.73
C ALA A 38 -2.22 2.99 11.13
N ASP A 39 -2.35 4.00 11.98
CA ASP A 39 -2.98 3.90 13.29
C ASP A 39 -3.85 5.14 13.51
N ARG A 40 -5.16 4.95 13.50
CA ARG A 40 -6.13 6.04 13.68
C ARG A 40 -6.18 6.51 15.13
N GLU A 41 -6.00 5.59 16.08
CA GLU A 41 -6.08 5.87 17.51
C GLU A 41 -4.91 6.76 17.94
N HIS A 42 -3.71 6.46 17.45
CA HIS A 42 -2.48 7.17 17.80
C HIS A 42 -2.04 8.20 16.77
N GLY A 43 -2.82 8.43 15.71
CA GLY A 43 -2.50 9.40 14.65
C GLY A 43 -1.24 9.07 13.86
N VAL A 44 -0.85 7.79 13.77
CA VAL A 44 0.39 7.39 13.08
C VAL A 44 0.15 7.34 11.58
N ALA A 45 0.94 8.12 10.83
CA ALA A 45 0.88 8.13 9.37
C ALA A 45 1.29 6.78 8.76
N VAL A 46 0.74 6.47 7.59
CA VAL A 46 1.22 5.33 6.79
C VAL A 46 2.64 5.60 6.29
N SER A 47 3.55 4.65 6.52
CA SER A 47 4.89 4.63 5.94
C SER A 47 5.05 3.46 4.94
N PRO A 48 5.90 3.58 3.92
CA PRO A 48 6.09 2.53 2.91
C PRO A 48 6.68 1.21 3.44
N ASP A 49 7.37 1.27 4.57
CA ASP A 49 8.10 0.18 5.22
C ASP A 49 7.28 -0.56 6.29
N ARG A 50 6.05 -0.09 6.57
CA ARG A 50 5.19 -0.72 7.56
C ARG A 50 4.63 -2.05 7.04
N LEU A 51 4.79 -3.08 7.86
CA LEU A 51 4.29 -4.42 7.56
C LEU A 51 2.75 -4.48 7.55
N PHE A 52 2.20 -5.29 6.67
CA PHE A 52 0.76 -5.55 6.58
C PHE A 52 0.50 -7.03 6.27
N LYS A 53 -0.69 -7.52 6.62
CA LYS A 53 -1.12 -8.89 6.30
C LYS A 53 -1.53 -8.95 4.83
N ILE A 54 -0.88 -9.81 4.05
CA ILE A 54 -1.08 -9.91 2.60
C ILE A 54 -2.26 -10.80 2.16
N GLY A 55 -2.94 -11.46 3.11
CA GLY A 55 -4.13 -12.26 2.85
C GLY A 55 -3.94 -13.32 1.76
N SER A 56 -4.82 -13.33 0.75
CA SER A 56 -4.78 -14.34 -0.33
C SER A 56 -3.53 -14.29 -1.20
N CYS A 57 -2.74 -13.20 -1.19
CA CYS A 57 -1.48 -13.15 -1.94
C CYS A 57 -0.47 -14.22 -1.48
N THR A 58 -0.60 -14.74 -0.26
CA THR A 58 0.20 -15.88 0.22
C THR A 58 0.10 -17.11 -0.70
N LYS A 59 -1.02 -17.30 -1.41
CA LYS A 59 -1.19 -18.44 -2.33
C LYS A 59 -0.11 -18.49 -3.41
N THR A 60 0.32 -17.33 -3.92
CA THR A 60 1.37 -17.26 -4.93
C THR A 60 2.73 -17.70 -4.38
N PHE A 61 3.02 -17.38 -3.11
CA PHE A 61 4.23 -17.85 -2.44
C PHE A 61 4.22 -19.37 -2.24
N VAL A 62 3.08 -19.93 -1.82
CA VAL A 62 2.93 -21.39 -1.68
C VAL A 62 3.11 -22.10 -3.02
N ALA A 63 2.46 -21.60 -4.08
CA ALA A 63 2.61 -22.17 -5.42
C ALA A 63 4.06 -22.13 -5.92
N ALA A 64 4.79 -21.05 -5.64
CA ALA A 64 6.21 -20.93 -6.00
C ALA A 64 7.13 -21.86 -5.21
N ALA A 65 6.78 -22.21 -3.97
CA ALA A 65 7.59 -23.08 -3.12
C ALA A 65 7.39 -24.57 -3.41
N LEU A 66 6.27 -24.96 -4.02
CA LEU A 66 5.92 -26.33 -4.38
C LEU A 66 6.53 -26.80 -5.71
N VAL A 67 7.61 -26.15 -6.17
CA VAL A 67 8.43 -26.61 -7.31
C VAL A 67 9.00 -28.00 -7.09
#